data_AF-A0A939CFC5-F1
#
_entry.id   AF-A0A939CFC5-F1
#
_cell.length_a   1.000
_cell.length_b   1.000
_cell.length_c   1.000
_cell.angle_alpha   90.00
_cell.angle_beta   90.00
_cell.angle_gamma   90.00
#
_symmetry.space_group_name_H-M   'P 1'
#
loop_
_entity.id
_entity.type
_entity.pdbx_description
1 polymer ?
#
loop_
_entity_poly.entity_id
_entity_poly.type
_entity_poly.pdbx_seq_one_letter_code
_entity_poly.pdbx_strand_id
1 'polypeptide(L)'
;MKELQNILAAFEQTQNQGQLTALATVVKTSGSVYRRPGARMLLTEEGQMIGCVSGGCLESDVFEKAQALIFTDGVPVVVNYNTTASDDIVWGFGLSCNGVVEVLIEPLSNQLAKGQLDFIAQCLHGQQSGVMATVFQVIFFYLRFHL
;
A
#
# COMPACT_ATOMS: atom_id res chain seq x y z
N MET A 1 -12.66 10.08 -8.21
CA MET A 1 -12.87 8.87 -7.40
C MET A 1 -13.01 7.57 -8.21
N LYS A 2 -12.70 7.54 -9.51
CA LYS A 2 -12.78 6.30 -10.31
C LYS A 2 -11.77 5.23 -9.88
N GLU A 3 -10.59 5.63 -9.43
CA GLU A 3 -9.52 4.70 -9.06
C GLU A 3 -9.92 3.79 -7.89
N LEU A 4 -10.50 4.35 -6.82
CA LEU A 4 -10.97 3.57 -5.68
C LEU A 4 -12.11 2.60 -6.07
N GLN A 5 -13.02 3.04 -6.93
CA GLN A 5 -14.08 2.18 -7.45
C GLN A 5 -13.51 1.02 -8.29
N ASN A 6 -12.49 1.28 -9.11
CA ASN A 6 -11.81 0.23 -9.87
C ASN A 6 -11.10 -0.78 -8.96
N ILE A 7 -10.46 -0.30 -7.88
CA ILE A 7 -9.85 -1.18 -6.86
C ILE A 7 -10.90 -2.09 -6.24
N LEU A 8 -12.06 -1.56 -5.86
CA LEU A 8 -13.12 -2.35 -5.25
C LEU A 8 -13.73 -3.37 -6.22
N ALA A 9 -13.97 -2.97 -7.48
CA ALA A 9 -14.48 -3.86 -8.50
C ALA A 9 -13.50 -5.00 -8.80
N ALA A 10 -12.20 -4.68 -8.93
CA ALA A 10 -11.16 -5.69 -9.11
C ALA A 10 -11.04 -6.62 -7.89
N PHE A 11 -11.11 -6.05 -6.69
CA PHE A 11 -11.09 -6.84 -5.45
C PHE A 11 -12.26 -7.82 -5.39
N GLU A 12 -13.50 -7.36 -5.64
CA GLU A 12 -14.68 -8.23 -5.69
C GLU A 12 -14.52 -9.35 -6.72
N GLN A 13 -14.02 -9.04 -7.92
CA GLN A 13 -13.75 -10.03 -8.95
C GLN A 13 -12.72 -11.08 -8.48
N THR A 14 -11.61 -10.64 -7.91
CA THR A 14 -10.55 -11.55 -7.42
C THR A 14 -11.06 -12.46 -6.30
N GLN A 15 -11.90 -11.93 -5.39
CA GLN A 15 -12.52 -12.74 -4.34
C GLN A 15 -13.42 -13.83 -4.93
N ASN A 16 -14.24 -13.51 -5.94
CA ASN A 16 -15.09 -14.48 -6.63
C ASN A 16 -14.30 -15.56 -7.37
N GLN A 17 -13.06 -15.24 -7.78
CA GLN A 17 -12.15 -16.15 -8.46
C GLN A 17 -11.25 -16.94 -7.50
N GLY A 18 -11.32 -16.65 -6.19
CA GLY A 18 -10.42 -17.24 -5.19
C GLY A 18 -8.97 -16.80 -5.33
N GLN A 19 -8.72 -15.70 -6.04
CA GLN A 19 -7.38 -15.19 -6.31
C GLN A 19 -6.79 -14.49 -5.09
N LEU A 20 -5.50 -14.70 -4.88
CA LEU A 20 -4.76 -14.00 -3.84
C LEU A 20 -4.42 -12.57 -4.27
N THR A 21 -4.53 -11.65 -3.31
CA THR A 21 -4.30 -10.22 -3.55
C THR A 21 -3.61 -9.56 -2.36
N ALA A 22 -2.98 -8.41 -2.61
CA ALA A 22 -2.47 -7.52 -1.60
C ALA A 22 -2.88 -6.08 -1.90
N LEU A 23 -2.98 -5.27 -0.85
CA LEU A 23 -3.24 -3.84 -0.93
C LEU A 23 -1.99 -3.08 -0.51
N ALA A 24 -1.48 -2.24 -1.41
CA ALA A 24 -0.47 -1.26 -1.09
C ALA A 24 -1.14 0.09 -0.81
N THR A 25 -0.81 0.73 0.31
CA THR A 25 -1.34 2.02 0.73
C THR A 25 -0.21 2.97 1.09
N VAL A 26 -0.20 4.17 0.51
CA VAL A 26 0.69 5.24 0.97
C VAL A 26 0.21 5.69 2.35
N VAL A 27 1.03 5.48 3.38
CA VAL A 27 0.67 5.78 4.78
C VAL A 27 1.33 7.06 5.29
N LYS A 28 2.49 7.41 4.76
CA LYS A 28 3.22 8.62 5.16
C LYS A 28 4.11 9.12 4.03
N THR A 29 4.26 10.43 3.95
CA THR A 29 5.14 11.06 2.97
C THR A 29 5.89 12.25 3.59
N SER A 30 7.03 12.60 3.02
CA SER A 30 7.74 13.84 3.31
C SER A 30 8.43 14.37 2.05
N GLY A 31 8.64 15.68 1.97
CA GLY A 31 9.20 16.31 0.75
C GLY A 31 8.20 16.31 -0.42
N SER A 32 8.74 16.37 -1.64
CA SER A 32 7.95 16.43 -2.88
C SER A 32 7.69 15.02 -3.41
N VAL A 33 6.41 14.61 -3.43
CA VAL A 33 5.96 13.28 -3.84
C VAL A 33 4.71 13.39 -4.72
N TYR A 34 4.53 12.43 -5.63
CA TYR A 34 3.41 12.44 -6.58
C TYR A 34 2.06 12.09 -5.93
N ARG A 35 2.04 11.06 -5.07
CA ARG A 35 0.83 10.63 -4.35
C ARG A 35 0.90 11.00 -2.88
N ARG A 36 -0.28 11.26 -2.31
CA ARG A 36 -0.46 11.61 -0.89
C ARG A 36 -0.92 10.38 -0.08
N PRO A 37 -0.81 10.42 1.26
CA PRO A 37 -1.38 9.41 2.11
C PRO A 37 -2.84 9.08 1.76
N GLY A 38 -3.17 7.79 1.74
CA GLY A 38 -4.46 7.27 1.30
C GLY A 38 -4.53 6.86 -0.17
N ALA A 39 -3.50 7.15 -0.99
CA ALA A 39 -3.36 6.53 -2.31
C ALA A 39 -3.16 5.02 -2.17
N ARG A 40 -3.84 4.24 -3.01
CA ARG A 40 -3.88 2.78 -2.93
C ARG A 40 -3.60 2.12 -4.27
N MET A 41 -3.09 0.90 -4.21
CA MET A 41 -2.93 0.01 -5.36
C MET A 41 -3.24 -1.42 -4.92
N LEU A 42 -4.18 -2.06 -5.62
CA LEU A 42 -4.45 -3.49 -5.48
C LEU A 42 -3.50 -4.26 -6.39
N LEU A 43 -2.93 -5.33 -5.88
CA LEU A 43 -2.03 -6.21 -6.61
C LEU A 43 -2.57 -7.64 -6.56
N THR A 44 -2.62 -8.32 -7.70
CA THR A 44 -3.10 -9.70 -7.79
C THR A 44 -1.94 -10.67 -7.99
N GLU A 45 -2.10 -11.94 -7.60
CA GLU A 45 -1.13 -13.01 -7.87
C GLU A 45 -0.89 -13.24 -9.37
N GLU A 46 -1.82 -12.85 -10.23
CA GLU A 46 -1.71 -12.95 -11.69
C GLU A 46 -0.97 -11.76 -12.33
N GLY A 47 -0.47 -10.81 -11.53
CA GLY A 47 0.32 -9.69 -12.03
C GLY A 47 -0.46 -8.43 -12.37
N GLN A 48 -1.75 -8.36 -12.04
CA GLN A 48 -2.53 -7.14 -12.26
C GLN A 48 -2.24 -6.11 -11.16
N MET A 49 -2.11 -4.84 -11.57
CA MET A 49 -1.95 -3.68 -10.69
C MET A 49 -3.08 -2.69 -10.96
N ILE A 50 -3.92 -2.42 -9.97
CA ILE A 50 -5.08 -1.53 -10.08
C ILE A 50 -4.92 -0.38 -9.09
N GLY A 51 -4.80 0.84 -9.61
CA GLY A 51 -4.45 2.04 -8.82
C GLY A 51 -2.96 2.35 -8.91
N CYS A 52 -2.50 3.31 -8.11
CA CYS A 52 -1.08 3.69 -8.06
C CYS A 52 -0.68 4.33 -6.73
N VAL A 53 0.58 4.11 -6.35
CA VAL A 53 1.18 4.65 -5.12
C VAL A 53 2.27 5.70 -5.38
N SER A 54 2.86 5.72 -6.57
CA SER A 54 3.86 6.73 -6.96
C SER A 54 3.61 7.34 -8.34
N GLY A 55 2.83 6.69 -9.19
CA GLY A 55 2.60 7.08 -10.59
C GLY A 55 3.71 6.65 -11.54
N GLY A 56 4.57 5.68 -11.17
CA GLY A 56 5.60 5.13 -12.05
C GLY A 56 6.62 4.18 -11.42
N CYS A 57 7.70 4.73 -10.89
CA CYS A 57 8.95 4.00 -10.59
C CYS A 57 8.89 3.04 -9.40
N LEU A 58 8.02 3.27 -8.41
CA LEU A 58 7.95 2.43 -7.22
C LEU A 58 7.06 1.20 -7.41
N GLU A 59 6.18 1.23 -8.40
CA GLU A 59 5.14 0.23 -8.62
C GLU A 59 5.69 -1.18 -8.81
N SER A 60 6.80 -1.35 -9.55
CA SER A 60 7.41 -2.67 -9.78
C SER A 60 7.98 -3.28 -8.50
N ASP A 61 8.66 -2.49 -7.67
CA ASP A 61 9.21 -2.98 -6.39
C ASP A 61 8.10 -3.31 -5.38
N VAL A 62 7.10 -2.44 -5.30
CA VAL A 62 5.89 -2.69 -4.49
C VAL A 62 5.22 -3.98 -4.96
N PHE A 63 5.19 -4.23 -6.27
CA PHE A 63 4.66 -5.46 -6.83
C PHE A 63 5.46 -6.70 -6.42
N GLU A 64 6.79 -6.69 -6.57
CA GLU A 64 7.63 -7.81 -6.16
C GLU A 64 7.47 -8.14 -4.66
N LYS A 65 7.43 -7.12 -3.81
CA LYS A 65 7.22 -7.30 -2.36
C LYS A 65 5.82 -7.83 -2.05
N ALA A 66 4.79 -7.32 -2.73
CA ALA A 66 3.43 -7.81 -2.60
C ALA A 66 3.30 -9.29 -3.01
N GLN A 67 3.89 -9.69 -4.14
CA GLN A 67 3.92 -11.09 -4.58
C GLN A 67 4.58 -11.99 -3.52
N ALA A 68 5.73 -11.57 -2.99
CA ALA A 68 6.42 -12.33 -1.96
C ALA A 68 5.53 -12.56 -0.73
N LEU A 69 4.82 -11.52 -0.25
CA LEU A 69 3.92 -11.65 0.89
C LEU A 69 2.67 -12.48 0.58
N ILE A 70 2.10 -12.34 -0.62
CA ILE A 70 0.95 -13.14 -1.08
C ILE A 70 1.28 -14.64 -1.02
N PHE A 71 2.40 -15.05 -1.62
CA PHE A 71 2.74 -16.48 -1.74
C PHE A 71 3.31 -17.09 -0.46
N THR A 72 3.73 -16.29 0.51
CA THR A 72 4.27 -16.76 1.80
C THR A 72 3.28 -16.64 2.95
N ASP A 73 2.03 -16.20 2.69
CA ASP A 73 1.08 -15.76 3.73
C ASP A 73 1.76 -14.82 4.74
N GLY A 74 2.47 -13.84 4.19
CA GLY A 74 3.28 -12.90 4.95
C GLY A 74 2.44 -11.96 5.81
N VAL A 75 3.10 -11.36 6.80
CA VAL A 75 2.50 -10.29 7.60
C VAL A 75 2.60 -8.93 6.89
N PRO A 76 1.71 -7.97 7.19
CA PRO A 76 1.84 -6.61 6.69
C PRO A 76 3.22 -6.00 6.94
N VAL A 77 3.73 -5.26 5.96
CA VAL A 77 5.04 -4.58 6.06
C VAL A 77 4.93 -3.14 5.60
N VAL A 78 5.74 -2.27 6.21
CA VAL A 78 5.92 -0.87 5.76
C VAL A 78 7.26 -0.76 5.06
N VAL A 79 7.25 -0.27 3.83
CA VAL A 79 8.45 -0.05 3.01
C VAL A 79 8.71 1.44 2.89
N ASN A 80 9.94 1.86 3.17
CA ASN A 80 10.38 3.25 3.04
C ASN A 80 11.13 3.45 1.73
N TYR A 81 10.59 4.32 0.88
CA TYR A 81 11.22 4.73 -0.38
C TYR A 81 11.75 6.15 -0.22
N ASN A 82 13.06 6.29 -0.11
CA ASN A 82 13.72 7.58 0.01
C ASN A 82 14.37 7.97 -1.32
N THR A 83 13.88 9.04 -1.94
CA THR A 83 14.37 9.54 -3.23
C THR A 83 15.33 10.74 -3.06
N THR A 84 15.62 11.14 -1.81
CA THR A 84 16.49 12.28 -1.49
C THR A 84 17.95 11.88 -1.25
N ALA A 85 18.22 10.59 -1.03
CA ALA A 85 19.56 10.08 -0.75
C ALA A 85 20.32 9.87 -2.06
N SER A 86 21.42 10.61 -2.25
CA SER A 86 22.30 10.50 -3.43
C SER A 86 23.07 9.17 -3.50
N ASP A 87 23.18 8.45 -2.38
CA ASP A 87 24.10 7.31 -2.22
C ASP A 87 23.41 5.96 -2.35
N ASP A 88 22.07 5.90 -2.36
CA ASP A 88 21.30 4.69 -2.67
C ASP A 88 21.17 4.53 -4.21
N ILE A 89 22.32 4.34 -4.86
CA ILE A 89 22.47 4.04 -6.29
C ILE A 89 22.00 2.60 -6.61
N VAL A 90 20.94 2.11 -5.97
CA VAL A 90 20.32 0.81 -6.31
C VAL A 90 19.11 1.00 -7.23
N TRP A 91 18.54 2.20 -7.27
CA TRP A 91 17.41 2.52 -8.14
C TRP A 91 17.81 3.63 -9.10
N GLY A 92 18.35 3.24 -10.27
CA GLY A 92 18.66 4.11 -11.40
C GLY A 92 17.43 4.76 -12.07
N PHE A 93 16.41 5.08 -11.28
CA PHE A 93 15.25 5.83 -11.71
C PHE A 93 15.55 7.30 -11.49
N GLY A 94 15.50 8.10 -12.57
CA GLY A 94 15.54 9.55 -12.51
C GLY A 94 14.31 10.08 -11.77
N LEU A 95 14.37 10.05 -10.44
CA LEU A 95 13.30 10.48 -9.56
C LEU A 95 13.26 12.00 -9.60
N SER A 96 12.31 12.56 -10.36
CA SER A 96 12.03 14.01 -10.35
C SER A 96 11.42 14.47 -9.03
N CYS A 97 10.93 13.53 -8.21
CA CYS A 97 10.42 13.76 -6.88
C CYS A 97 11.57 13.69 -5.86
N ASN A 98 11.74 14.74 -5.04
CA ASN A 98 12.72 14.81 -3.95
C ASN A 98 11.97 14.65 -2.62
N GLY A 99 11.68 13.41 -2.24
CA GLY A 99 10.88 13.10 -1.05
C GLY A 99 11.01 11.66 -0.57
N VAL A 100 10.23 11.34 0.46
CA VAL A 100 10.14 10.00 1.04
C VAL A 100 8.69 9.54 1.01
N VAL A 101 8.46 8.30 0.61
CA VAL A 101 7.15 7.65 0.63
C VAL A 101 7.23 6.39 1.47
N GLU A 102 6.36 6.26 2.46
CA GLU A 102 6.17 5.02 3.21
C GLU A 102 4.90 4.33 2.71
N VAL A 103 5.05 3.09 2.24
CA VAL A 103 3.99 2.27 1.69
C VAL A 103 3.76 1.06 2.59
N LEU A 104 2.56 0.94 3.14
CA LEU A 104 2.07 -0.25 3.82
C LEU A 104 1.59 -1.26 2.77
N ILE A 105 2.12 -2.47 2.78
CA ILE A 105 1.72 -3.57 1.90
C ILE A 105 1.08 -4.66 2.76
N GLU A 106 -0.20 -4.95 2.49
CA GLU A 106 -1.03 -5.87 3.27
C GLU A 106 -1.55 -6.99 2.37
N PRO A 107 -1.17 -8.26 2.61
CA PRO A 107 -1.86 -9.40 2.01
C PRO A 107 -3.31 -9.43 2.47
N LEU A 108 -4.23 -9.59 1.53
CA LEU A 108 -5.66 -9.71 1.82
C LEU A 108 -6.01 -11.18 2.08
N SER A 109 -5.24 -11.86 2.95
CA SER A 109 -5.34 -13.31 3.18
C SER A 109 -6.46 -13.69 4.17
N ASN A 110 -6.86 -12.79 5.07
CA ASN A 110 -7.88 -13.05 6.08
C ASN A 110 -9.00 -11.99 6.09
N GLN A 111 -10.07 -12.28 6.82
CA GLN A 111 -11.26 -11.42 6.88
C GLN A 111 -10.99 -10.04 7.48
N LEU A 112 -10.05 -9.94 8.44
CA LEU A 112 -9.69 -8.64 9.03
C LEU A 112 -9.02 -7.74 7.98
N ALA A 113 -8.07 -8.30 7.22
CA ALA A 113 -7.37 -7.59 6.15
C ALA A 113 -8.32 -7.19 5.01
N LYS A 114 -9.26 -8.07 4.64
CA LYS A 114 -10.28 -7.83 3.61
C LYS A 114 -11.32 -6.78 4.04
N GLY A 115 -11.67 -6.77 5.33
CA GLY A 115 -12.72 -5.93 5.89
C GLY A 115 -12.52 -4.42 5.67
N GLN A 116 -11.29 -3.96 5.44
CA GLN A 116 -11.02 -2.57 5.10
C GLN A 116 -11.66 -2.17 3.76
N LEU A 117 -11.56 -3.02 2.73
CA LEU A 117 -12.15 -2.77 1.42
C LEU A 117 -13.66 -2.94 1.45
N ASP A 118 -14.16 -3.90 2.22
CA ASP A 118 -15.60 -4.11 2.44
C ASP A 118 -16.24 -2.88 3.10
N PHE A 119 -15.60 -2.32 4.13
CA PHE A 119 -16.06 -1.11 4.80
C PHE A 119 -16.12 0.09 3.82
N ILE A 120 -15.11 0.25 2.97
CA ILE A 120 -15.09 1.31 1.96
C ILE A 120 -16.22 1.10 0.94
N ALA A 121 -16.42 -0.14 0.46
CA ALA A 121 -17.50 -0.47 -0.46
C ALA A 121 -18.87 -0.16 0.15
N GLN A 122 -19.09 -0.52 1.41
CA GLN A 122 -20.32 -0.19 2.15
C GLN A 122 -20.55 1.32 2.24
N CYS A 123 -19.53 2.09 2.58
CA CYS A 123 -19.63 3.56 2.65
C CYS A 123 -19.98 4.17 1.30
N LEU A 124 -19.34 3.70 0.22
CA LEU A 124 -19.61 4.19 -1.14
C LEU A 124 -21.01 3.82 -1.63
N HIS A 125 -21.46 2.57 -1.40
CA HIS A 125 -22.80 2.12 -1.78
C HIS A 125 -23.89 2.83 -0.98
N GLY A 126 -23.69 3.00 0.33
CA GLY A 126 -24.63 3.69 1.22
C GLY A 126 -24.61 5.21 1.10
N GLN A 127 -23.66 5.78 0.35
CA GLN A 127 -23.38 7.23 0.31
C GLN A 127 -23.15 7.82 1.71
N GLN A 128 -22.50 7.06 2.57
CA GLN A 128 -22.21 7.42 3.96
C GLN A 128 -20.76 7.84 4.13
N SER A 129 -20.52 8.74 5.07
CA SER A 129 -19.16 9.06 5.51
C SER A 129 -18.69 8.00 6.50
N GLY A 130 -17.49 7.47 6.27
CA GLY A 130 -16.85 6.48 7.14
C GLY A 130 -15.44 6.93 7.51
N VAL A 131 -15.01 6.53 8.70
CA VAL A 131 -13.63 6.74 9.16
C VAL A 131 -13.02 5.37 9.42
N MET A 132 -11.82 5.17 8.90
CA MET A 132 -11.03 3.95 9.09
C MET A 132 -9.65 4.34 9.61
N ALA A 133 -9.20 3.62 10.63
CA ALA A 133 -7.89 3.81 11.22
C ALA A 133 -7.11 2.50 11.18
N THR A 134 -5.89 2.55 10.64
CA THR A 134 -4.98 1.40 10.57
C THR A 134 -3.73 1.72 11.39
N VAL A 135 -3.41 0.86 12.35
CA VAL A 135 -2.14 0.94 13.10
C VAL A 135 -1.08 0.17 12.32
N PHE A 136 -0.22 0.90 11.61
CA PHE A 136 0.82 0.30 10.74
C PHE A 136 2.22 0.32 11.37
N GLN A 137 2.41 1.05 12.47
CA GLN A 137 3.68 1.12 13.18
C GLN A 137 3.45 1.45 14.66
N VAL A 138 4.17 0.75 15.53
CA VAL A 138 4.25 1.06 16.97
C VAL A 138 5.72 1.32 17.30
N ILE A 139 6.05 2.58 17.63
CA ILE A 139 7.42 2.98 17.94
C ILE A 139 7.60 2.91 19.46
N PHE A 140 8.38 1.94 19.93
CA PHE A 140 8.80 1.88 21.33
C PHE A 140 9.99 2.82 21.54
N PHE A 141 9.76 3.98 22.13
CA PHE A 141 10.83 4.82 22.67
C PHE A 141 11.35 4.19 23.97
N TYR A 142 12.28 3.24 23.86
CA TYR A 142 13.12 2.90 25.01
C TYR A 142 14.06 4.08 25.26
N LEU A 143 13.76 4.89 26.28
CA LEU A 143 14.75 5.76 26.89
C LEU A 143 15.87 4.87 27.45
N ARG A 144 16.93 4.68 26.66
CA ARG A 144 18.23 4.23 27.16
C ARG A 144 18.75 5.33 28.08
N PHE A 145 18.35 5.30 29.35
CA PHE A 145 19.13 5.95 30.40
C PHE A 145 20.45 5.17 30.50
N HIS A 146 21.52 5.74 29.94
CA HIS A 146 22.87 5.39 30.35
C HIS A 146 23.10 6.03 31.72
N LEU A 147 23.14 5.19 32.76
CA LEU A 147 23.82 5.47 34.02
C LEU A 147 25.33 5.31 33.82
#